data_AF-A0A1V5GZT1-F1
#
_entry.id   AF-A0A1V5GZT1-F1
#
_cell.length_a   1.000
_cell.length_b   1.000
_cell.length_c   1.000
_cell.angle_alpha   90.00
_cell.angle_beta   90.00
_cell.angle_gamma   90.00
#
_symmetry.space_group_name_H-M   'P 1'
#
loop_
_entity.id
_entity.type
_entity.pdbx_description
1 polymer ?
#
loop_
_entity_poly.entity_id
_entity_poly.type
_entity_poly.pdbx_seq_one_letter_code
_entity_poly.pdbx_strand_id
1 'polypeptide(L)'
;MNLLPEPPATPEEIGRQVSAEVARQVGERFPDSAMERLRAEIEARYPQWRIGDPVTFELRGGLGRNTHVEGRLRETTDVRVRVNDHWILKTDMTEADRARADPDFRAALVEKEYRAALFLWKDDRQRLADRLLPEVTERLYTEAGYVRAGGRWQSRLAVFEERRQAALRKEEGRRRLAIEEQVFQEAGYVLRDGEWRPSRLARIAKPGARTEPGGQGHD
;
A
#
# COMPACT_ATOMS: atom_id res chain seq x y z
N MET A 1 -37.59 9.03 14.02
CA MET A 1 -36.68 8.12 13.29
C MET A 1 -35.54 8.99 12.79
N ASN A 2 -34.37 8.96 13.45
CA ASN A 2 -33.25 9.82 13.03
C ASN A 2 -32.68 9.27 11.73
N LEU A 3 -32.81 10.05 10.65
CA LEU A 3 -32.09 9.82 9.41
C LEU A 3 -30.58 9.93 9.71
N LEU A 4 -29.78 9.02 9.14
CA LEU A 4 -28.33 9.14 9.24
C LEU A 4 -27.92 10.48 8.58
N PRO A 5 -27.08 11.30 9.22
CA PRO A 5 -26.65 12.56 8.63
C PRO A 5 -25.82 12.31 7.37
N GLU A 6 -25.91 13.24 6.41
CA GLU A 6 -25.02 13.25 5.27
C GLU A 6 -23.56 13.50 5.71
N PRO A 7 -22.58 12.90 5.02
CA PRO A 7 -21.18 13.18 5.28
C PRO A 7 -20.86 14.67 5.13
N PRO A 8 -20.06 15.26 6.05
CA PRO A 8 -19.71 16.68 5.99
C PRO A 8 -18.68 17.00 4.89
N ALA A 9 -18.01 15.98 4.33
CA ALA A 9 -16.99 16.13 3.31
C ALA A 9 -17.18 15.11 2.19
N THR A 10 -16.81 15.50 0.98
CA THR A 10 -16.81 14.64 -0.21
C THR A 10 -15.65 13.63 -0.15
N PRO A 11 -15.72 12.50 -0.89
CA PRO A 11 -14.61 11.55 -0.96
C PRO A 11 -13.30 12.18 -1.45
N GLU A 12 -13.39 13.15 -2.37
CA GLU A 12 -12.22 13.85 -2.90
C GLU A 12 -11.55 14.74 -1.84
N GLU A 13 -12.33 15.45 -1.03
CA GLU A 13 -11.81 16.24 0.09
C GLU A 13 -11.14 15.35 1.14
N ILE A 14 -11.77 14.23 1.49
CA ILE A 14 -11.18 13.25 2.42
C ILE A 14 -9.90 12.68 1.82
N GLY A 15 -9.88 12.37 0.52
CA GLY A 15 -8.67 11.93 -0.19
C GLY A 15 -7.52 12.93 -0.07
N ARG A 16 -7.79 14.23 -0.24
CA ARG A 16 -6.79 15.29 -0.03
C ARG A 16 -6.32 15.36 1.43
N GLN A 17 -7.22 15.21 2.39
CA GLN A 17 -6.88 15.18 3.82
C GLN A 17 -6.02 13.96 4.17
N VAL A 18 -6.32 12.79 3.60
CA VAL A 18 -5.49 11.57 3.73
C VAL A 18 -4.08 11.83 3.23
N SER A 19 -3.93 12.36 2.02
CA SER A 19 -2.61 12.65 1.45
C SER A 19 -1.83 13.67 2.30
N ALA A 20 -2.50 14.73 2.77
CA ALA A 20 -1.88 15.74 3.62
C ALA A 20 -1.43 15.17 4.98
N GLU A 21 -2.26 14.34 5.61
CA GLU A 21 -1.97 13.72 6.91
C GLU A 21 -0.85 12.69 6.82
N VAL A 22 -0.83 11.85 5.76
CA VAL A 22 0.28 10.93 5.50
C VAL A 22 1.57 11.73 5.26
N ALA A 23 1.53 12.77 4.42
CA ALA A 23 2.69 13.61 4.15
C ALA A 23 3.23 14.29 5.42
N ARG A 24 2.34 14.76 6.30
CA ARG A 24 2.71 15.34 7.60
C ARG A 24 3.42 14.31 8.48
N GLN A 25 2.83 13.15 8.71
CA GLN A 25 3.42 12.11 9.57
C GLN A 25 4.75 11.58 9.01
N VAL A 26 4.83 11.42 7.69
CA VAL A 26 6.09 11.04 7.02
C VAL A 26 7.14 12.13 7.18
N GLY A 27 6.77 13.41 7.00
CA GLY A 27 7.68 14.55 7.16
C GLY A 27 8.18 14.74 8.59
N GLU A 28 7.37 14.41 9.60
CA GLU A 28 7.80 14.40 11.01
C GLU A 28 8.87 13.35 11.28
N ARG A 29 8.74 12.16 10.68
CA ARG A 29 9.72 11.07 10.85
C ARG A 29 10.95 11.24 9.97
N PHE A 30 10.78 11.82 8.79
CA PHE A 30 11.79 12.01 7.77
C PHE A 30 11.89 13.48 7.37
N PRO A 31 12.35 14.36 8.27
CA PRO A 31 12.50 15.77 7.96
C PRO A 31 13.68 16.00 7.00
N ASP A 32 13.58 16.98 6.10
CA ASP A 32 14.65 17.29 5.15
C ASP A 32 15.96 17.70 5.87
N SER A 33 15.85 18.30 7.05
CA SER A 33 17.00 18.62 7.92
C SER A 33 17.77 17.38 8.41
N ALA A 34 17.19 16.18 8.37
CA ALA A 34 17.91 14.94 8.64
C ALA A 34 18.91 14.62 7.52
N MET A 35 18.58 14.94 6.27
CA MET A 35 19.46 14.67 5.12
C MET A 35 20.68 15.60 5.09
N GLU A 36 20.51 16.86 5.45
CA GLU A 36 21.63 17.80 5.58
C GLU A 36 22.60 17.36 6.69
N ARG A 37 22.05 16.94 7.84
CA ARG A 37 22.87 16.38 8.93
C ARG A 37 23.61 15.12 8.52
N LEU A 38 22.94 14.21 7.82
CA LEU A 38 23.54 12.98 7.31
C LEU A 38 24.74 13.28 6.41
N ARG A 39 24.63 14.25 5.49
CA ARG A 39 25.75 14.63 4.63
C ARG A 39 26.94 15.13 5.45
N ALA A 40 26.70 16.02 6.41
CA ALA A 40 27.74 16.52 7.31
C ALA A 40 28.38 15.39 8.15
N GLU A 41 27.60 14.43 8.63
CA GLU A 41 28.09 13.25 9.36
C GLU A 41 28.97 12.35 8.48
N ILE A 42 28.60 12.14 7.22
CA ILE A 42 29.41 11.40 6.24
C ILE A 42 30.74 12.14 6.01
N GLU A 43 30.69 13.45 5.78
CA GLU A 43 31.88 14.28 5.58
C GLU A 43 32.82 14.29 6.79
N ALA A 44 32.27 14.28 8.00
CA ALA A 44 33.01 14.28 9.26
C ALA A 44 33.77 12.97 9.53
N ARG A 45 33.36 11.84 8.93
CA ARG A 45 34.09 10.56 9.05
C ARG A 45 35.46 10.57 8.35
N TYR A 46 35.64 11.47 7.39
CA TYR A 46 36.85 11.58 6.57
C TYR A 46 37.47 12.98 6.73
N PRO A 47 38.04 13.33 7.90
CA PRO A 47 38.69 14.62 8.08
C PRO A 47 39.94 14.71 7.20
N GLN A 48 40.06 15.79 6.42
CA GLN A 48 41.22 16.00 5.55
C GLN A 48 42.49 16.22 6.38
N TRP A 49 43.54 15.45 6.11
CA TRP A 49 44.86 15.64 6.69
C TRP A 49 45.52 16.91 6.18
N ARG A 50 46.27 17.55 7.07
CA ARG A 50 47.09 18.73 6.78
C ARG A 50 48.57 18.40 6.93
N ILE A 51 49.40 19.12 6.19
CA ILE A 51 50.85 19.01 6.33
C ILE A 51 51.23 19.34 7.78
N GLY A 52 52.03 18.47 8.40
CA GLY A 52 52.44 18.53 9.79
C GLY A 52 51.64 17.62 10.72
N ASP A 53 50.47 17.13 10.31
CA ASP A 53 49.61 16.28 11.13
C ASP A 53 50.30 14.93 11.44
N PRO A 54 50.17 14.41 12.67
CA PRO A 54 50.48 13.02 12.93
C PRO A 54 49.44 12.13 12.22
N VAL A 55 49.93 11.14 11.47
CA VAL A 55 49.10 10.20 10.71
C VAL A 55 49.48 8.77 11.05
N THR A 56 48.45 7.94 11.14
CA THR A 56 48.58 6.51 11.42
C THR A 56 47.57 5.76 10.56
N PHE A 57 48.03 4.83 9.73
CA PHE A 57 47.15 4.05 8.85
C PHE A 57 47.78 2.73 8.41
N GLU A 58 46.95 1.84 7.87
CA GLU A 58 47.38 0.53 7.37
C GLU A 58 47.36 0.48 5.84
N LEU A 59 48.36 -0.16 5.27
CA LEU A 59 48.44 -0.42 3.83
C LEU A 59 47.70 -1.71 3.45
N ARG A 60 46.95 -1.65 2.36
CA ARG A 60 46.31 -2.80 1.69
C ARG A 60 47.20 -3.44 0.61
N GLY A 61 48.25 -2.75 0.16
CA GLY A 61 49.15 -3.19 -0.90
C GLY A 61 50.54 -2.52 -0.83
N GLY A 62 51.41 -2.77 -1.82
CA GLY A 62 52.73 -2.15 -1.90
C GLY A 62 53.77 -2.78 -0.96
N LEU A 63 54.30 -1.99 -0.02
CA LEU A 63 55.35 -2.36 0.97
C LEU A 63 55.01 -3.59 1.84
N GLY A 64 53.76 -4.05 1.80
CA GLY A 64 53.26 -5.21 2.51
C GLY A 64 51.79 -4.99 2.88
N ARG A 65 50.96 -6.03 2.76
CA ARG A 65 49.58 -5.97 3.27
C ARG A 65 49.62 -5.92 4.80
N ASN A 66 48.81 -5.05 5.39
CA ASN A 66 48.76 -4.77 6.83
C ASN A 66 50.05 -4.13 7.38
N THR A 67 50.87 -3.50 6.52
CA THR A 67 51.98 -2.67 7.00
C THR A 67 51.41 -1.43 7.69
N HIS A 68 51.79 -1.24 8.94
CA HIS A 68 51.41 -0.07 9.73
C HIS A 68 52.35 1.10 9.41
N VAL A 69 51.78 2.23 9.03
CA VAL A 69 52.52 3.47 8.76
C VAL A 69 52.16 4.47 9.84
N GLU A 70 53.17 4.97 10.55
CA GLU A 70 53.03 5.99 11.57
C GLU A 70 54.08 7.09 11.37
N GLY A 71 53.67 8.35 11.49
CA GLY A 71 54.60 9.48 11.44
C GLY A 71 53.91 10.81 11.22
N ARG A 72 54.68 11.80 10.75
CA ARG A 72 54.13 13.11 10.38
C ARG A 72 53.97 13.23 8.88
N LEU A 73 52.80 13.70 8.43
CA LEU A 73 52.57 14.06 7.04
C LEU A 73 53.47 15.25 6.68
N ARG A 74 54.40 15.05 5.75
CA ARG A 74 55.32 16.09 5.29
C ARG A 74 54.88 16.73 3.99
N GLU A 75 54.30 15.94 3.09
CA GLU A 75 53.94 16.37 1.75
C GLU A 75 52.81 15.52 1.19
N THR A 76 51.99 16.10 0.32
CA THR A 76 50.97 15.37 -0.45
C THR A 76 51.06 15.81 -1.91
N THR A 77 51.03 14.84 -2.80
CA THR A 77 50.94 15.00 -4.26
C THR A 77 49.65 14.33 -4.72
N ASP A 78 49.33 14.38 -6.02
CA ASP A 78 48.11 13.74 -6.54
C ASP A 78 48.09 12.23 -6.29
N VAL A 79 49.26 11.56 -6.35
CA VAL A 79 49.38 10.10 -6.29
C VAL A 79 49.97 9.56 -4.98
N ARG A 80 50.74 10.37 -4.25
CA ARG A 80 51.52 9.93 -3.09
C ARG A 80 51.43 10.90 -1.93
N VAL A 81 51.65 10.38 -0.73
CA VAL A 81 51.94 11.17 0.46
C VAL A 81 53.34 10.87 0.96
N ARG A 82 53.98 11.85 1.58
CA ARG A 82 55.24 11.66 2.29
C ARG A 82 54.98 11.65 3.79
N VAL A 83 55.25 10.52 4.43
CA VAL A 83 55.19 10.37 5.89
C VAL A 83 56.60 10.19 6.41
N ASN A 84 57.06 11.11 7.27
CA ASN A 84 58.48 11.25 7.60
C ASN A 84 59.34 11.33 6.33
N ASP A 85 60.17 10.32 6.06
CA ASP A 85 61.03 10.23 4.88
C ASP A 85 60.57 9.19 3.85
N HIS A 86 59.38 8.61 4.04
CA HIS A 86 58.85 7.57 3.16
C HIS A 86 57.73 8.10 2.27
N TRP A 87 57.84 7.83 0.97
CA TRP A 87 56.78 8.05 0.01
C TRP A 87 55.86 6.84 -0.05
N ILE A 88 54.56 7.08 0.14
CA ILE A 88 53.51 6.07 0.16
C ILE A 88 52.50 6.38 -0.94
N LEU A 89 52.12 5.37 -1.72
CA LEU A 89 51.07 5.51 -2.74
C LEU A 89 49.69 5.61 -2.08
N LYS A 90 48.88 6.58 -2.50
CA LYS A 90 47.50 6.73 -2.01
C LYS A 90 46.62 5.53 -2.36
N THR A 91 46.93 4.83 -3.45
CA THR A 91 46.22 3.61 -3.89
C THR A 91 46.46 2.41 -2.98
N ASP A 92 47.56 2.42 -2.22
CA ASP A 92 47.88 1.35 -1.27
C ASP A 92 47.15 1.55 0.08
N MET A 93 46.52 2.70 0.30
CA MET A 93 45.77 3.00 1.52
C MET A 93 44.39 2.34 1.52
N THR A 94 43.76 2.29 2.70
CA THR A 94 42.32 2.04 2.78
C THR A 94 41.52 3.17 2.11
N GLU A 95 40.27 2.92 1.69
CA GLU A 95 39.41 3.99 1.13
C GLU A 95 39.26 5.16 2.11
N ALA A 96 39.14 4.88 3.41
CA ALA A 96 39.01 5.89 4.44
C ALA A 96 40.26 6.78 4.55
N ASP A 97 41.44 6.18 4.59
CA ASP A 97 42.69 6.93 4.72
C ASP A 97 43.04 7.67 3.41
N ARG A 98 42.76 7.06 2.26
CA ARG A 98 42.87 7.75 0.97
C ARG A 98 41.97 8.99 0.93
N ALA A 99 40.73 8.89 1.40
CA ALA A 99 39.82 10.03 1.49
C ALA A 99 40.32 11.12 2.46
N ARG A 100 41.10 10.78 3.48
CA ARG A 100 41.75 11.79 4.34
C ARG A 100 42.93 12.47 3.64
N ALA A 101 43.58 11.80 2.68
CA ALA A 101 44.79 12.28 2.01
C ALA A 101 44.54 12.94 0.64
N ASP A 102 43.35 12.79 0.07
CA ASP A 102 42.99 13.18 -1.29
C ASP A 102 41.59 13.83 -1.32
N PRO A 103 41.50 15.16 -1.48
CA PRO A 103 40.22 15.87 -1.49
C PRO A 103 39.26 15.43 -2.59
N ASP A 104 39.77 15.07 -3.77
CA ASP A 104 38.93 14.68 -4.90
C ASP A 104 38.36 13.28 -4.68
N PHE A 105 39.21 12.35 -4.19
CA PHE A 105 38.75 11.03 -3.79
C PHE A 105 37.76 11.11 -2.62
N ARG A 106 37.99 12.02 -1.65
CA ARG A 106 37.06 12.29 -0.55
C ARG A 106 35.70 12.71 -1.06
N ALA A 107 35.65 13.69 -1.96
CA ALA A 107 34.39 14.18 -2.52
C ALA A 107 33.62 13.05 -3.23
N ALA A 108 34.31 12.22 -4.01
CA ALA A 108 33.71 11.07 -4.67
C ALA A 108 33.19 10.00 -3.69
N LEU A 109 33.94 9.70 -2.63
CA LEU A 109 33.53 8.73 -1.61
C LEU A 109 32.33 9.23 -0.79
N VAL A 110 32.36 10.49 -0.36
CA VAL A 110 31.25 11.13 0.34
C VAL A 110 29.99 11.11 -0.52
N GLU A 111 30.09 11.46 -1.81
CA GLU A 111 28.96 11.43 -2.73
C GLU A 111 28.40 10.01 -2.93
N LYS A 112 29.29 9.01 -3.08
CA LYS A 112 28.90 7.60 -3.19
C LYS A 112 28.10 7.14 -1.96
N GLU A 113 28.60 7.43 -0.76
CA GLU A 113 27.93 7.05 0.48
C GLU A 113 26.64 7.82 0.71
N TYR A 114 26.64 9.12 0.40
CA TYR A 114 25.45 9.94 0.49
C TYR A 114 24.34 9.43 -0.44
N ARG A 115 24.67 9.04 -1.69
CA ARG A 115 23.71 8.44 -2.61
C ARG A 115 23.16 7.11 -2.11
N ALA A 116 24.01 6.25 -1.55
CA ALA A 116 23.58 4.97 -0.99
C ALA A 116 22.62 5.19 0.20
N ALA A 117 22.95 6.14 1.09
CA ALA A 117 22.11 6.47 2.23
C ALA A 117 20.81 7.18 1.81
N LEU A 118 20.87 8.06 0.80
CA LEU A 118 19.69 8.71 0.22
C LEU A 118 18.72 7.69 -0.39
N PHE A 119 19.25 6.67 -1.06
CA PHE A 119 18.42 5.59 -1.60
C PHE A 119 17.65 4.87 -0.49
N LEU A 120 18.35 4.44 0.57
CA LEU A 120 17.73 3.79 1.72
C LEU A 120 16.71 4.71 2.40
N TRP A 121 17.04 5.98 2.57
CA TRP A 121 16.14 6.97 3.16
C TRP A 121 14.86 7.14 2.35
N LYS A 122 14.95 7.23 1.03
CA LYS A 122 13.77 7.32 0.15
C LYS A 122 12.91 6.07 0.22
N ASP A 123 13.53 4.90 0.25
CA ASP A 123 12.85 3.62 0.35
C ASP A 123 12.13 3.47 1.70
N ASP A 124 12.79 3.79 2.82
CA ASP A 124 12.18 3.80 4.16
C ASP A 124 11.02 4.81 4.25
N ARG A 125 11.19 6.00 3.67
CA ARG A 125 10.17 7.04 3.60
C ARG A 125 8.93 6.54 2.85
N GLN A 126 9.12 5.87 1.71
CA GLN A 126 8.03 5.29 0.93
C GLN A 126 7.34 4.16 1.68
N ARG A 127 8.11 3.24 2.29
CA ARG A 127 7.56 2.13 3.09
C ARG A 127 6.72 2.62 4.27
N LEU A 128 7.09 3.75 4.89
CA LEU A 128 6.25 4.37 5.91
C LEU A 128 4.95 4.92 5.31
N ALA A 129 5.04 5.66 4.19
CA ALA A 129 3.87 6.20 3.51
C ALA A 129 2.87 5.09 3.11
N ASP A 130 3.36 3.99 2.55
CA ASP A 130 2.53 2.84 2.13
C ASP A 130 1.84 2.16 3.30
N ARG A 131 2.49 2.13 4.48
CA ARG A 131 1.90 1.60 5.71
C ARG A 131 0.82 2.52 6.28
N LEU A 132 1.08 3.82 6.31
CA LEU A 132 0.18 4.81 6.88
C LEU A 132 -1.06 5.06 6.00
N LEU A 133 -0.91 4.97 4.68
CA LEU A 133 -1.98 5.24 3.74
C LEU A 133 -3.28 4.49 4.04
N PRO A 134 -3.31 3.14 4.17
CA PRO A 134 -4.54 2.42 4.49
C PRO A 134 -5.11 2.78 5.86
N GLU A 135 -4.26 2.95 6.88
CA GLU A 135 -4.67 3.28 8.25
C GLU A 135 -5.35 4.66 8.32
N VAL A 136 -4.72 5.67 7.72
CA VAL A 136 -5.24 7.04 7.67
C VAL A 136 -6.48 7.12 6.79
N THR A 137 -6.51 6.40 5.67
CA THR A 137 -7.69 6.32 4.79
C THR A 137 -8.88 5.75 5.56
N GLU A 138 -8.72 4.59 6.20
CA GLU A 138 -9.79 3.93 6.93
C GLU A 138 -10.33 4.84 8.03
N ARG A 139 -9.45 5.45 8.82
CA ARG A 139 -9.81 6.38 9.89
C ARG A 139 -10.62 7.57 9.37
N LEU A 140 -10.07 8.34 8.42
CA LEU A 140 -10.70 9.59 7.98
C LEU A 140 -12.02 9.36 7.24
N TYR A 141 -12.11 8.32 6.41
CA TYR A 141 -13.38 7.98 5.75
C TYR A 141 -14.44 7.50 6.76
N THR A 142 -14.05 6.69 7.75
CA THR A 142 -14.96 6.19 8.79
C THR A 142 -15.46 7.33 9.68
N GLU A 143 -14.60 8.26 10.07
CA GLU A 143 -14.94 9.46 10.84
C GLU A 143 -15.88 10.38 10.06
N ALA A 144 -15.66 10.53 8.75
CA ALA A 144 -16.54 11.29 7.87
C ALA A 144 -17.88 10.59 7.54
N GLY A 145 -18.13 9.39 8.05
CA GLY A 145 -19.41 8.69 7.85
C GLY A 145 -19.49 7.85 6.57
N TYR A 146 -18.35 7.46 6.01
CA TYR A 146 -18.28 6.50 4.91
C TYR A 146 -18.02 5.07 5.41
N VAL A 147 -18.35 4.09 4.57
CA VAL A 147 -18.09 2.66 4.77
C VAL A 147 -17.65 2.02 3.46
N ARG A 148 -16.85 0.95 3.54
CA ARG A 148 -16.55 0.11 2.37
C ARG A 148 -17.74 -0.78 2.02
N ALA A 149 -18.33 -0.55 0.84
CA ALA A 149 -19.36 -1.40 0.26
C ALA A 149 -19.04 -1.66 -1.22
N GLY A 150 -18.99 -2.94 -1.62
CA GLY A 150 -18.65 -3.32 -3.00
C GLY A 150 -17.24 -2.90 -3.43
N GLY A 151 -16.28 -2.83 -2.49
CA GLY A 151 -14.91 -2.39 -2.77
C GLY A 151 -14.73 -0.88 -2.95
N ARG A 152 -15.77 -0.07 -2.73
CA ARG A 152 -15.73 1.39 -2.84
C ARG A 152 -16.16 2.05 -1.53
N TRP A 153 -15.65 3.25 -1.28
CA TRP A 153 -16.11 4.11 -0.21
C TRP A 153 -17.47 4.70 -0.58
N GLN A 154 -18.48 4.42 0.24
CA GLN A 154 -19.85 4.92 0.07
C GLN A 154 -20.33 5.54 1.38
N SER A 155 -21.18 6.56 1.31
CA SER A 155 -21.73 7.15 2.53
C SER A 155 -22.58 6.10 3.26
N ARG A 156 -22.51 6.09 4.60
CA ARG A 156 -23.34 5.19 5.42
C ARG A 156 -24.82 5.36 5.10
N LEU A 157 -25.24 6.59 4.82
CA LEU A 157 -26.61 6.91 4.41
C LEU A 157 -26.98 6.21 3.10
N ALA A 158 -26.18 6.34 2.05
CA ALA A 158 -26.47 5.72 0.75
C ALA A 158 -26.58 4.19 0.86
N VAL A 159 -25.64 3.56 1.59
CA VAL A 159 -25.68 2.11 1.83
C VAL A 159 -26.91 1.70 2.63
N PHE A 160 -27.30 2.50 3.62
CA PHE A 160 -28.51 2.26 4.41
C PHE A 160 -29.77 2.39 3.56
N GLU A 161 -29.88 3.45 2.74
CA GLU A 161 -31.03 3.71 1.87
C GLU A 161 -31.19 2.62 0.81
N GLU A 162 -30.10 2.19 0.18
CA GLU A 162 -30.12 1.08 -0.78
C GLU A 162 -30.68 -0.19 -0.14
N ARG A 163 -30.16 -0.56 1.04
CA ARG A 163 -30.64 -1.74 1.78
C ARG A 163 -32.08 -1.61 2.21
N ARG A 164 -32.49 -0.42 2.67
CA ARG A 164 -33.87 -0.13 3.05
C ARG A 164 -34.82 -0.27 1.85
N GLN A 165 -34.45 0.28 0.70
CA GLN A 165 -35.24 0.16 -0.53
C GLN A 165 -35.34 -1.28 -1.01
N ALA A 166 -34.24 -2.05 -0.95
CA ALA A 166 -34.26 -3.47 -1.26
C ALA A 166 -35.18 -4.27 -0.32
N ALA A 167 -35.16 -3.97 0.98
CA ALA A 167 -36.05 -4.60 1.96
C ALA A 167 -37.53 -4.26 1.71
N LEU A 168 -37.84 -3.00 1.38
CA LEU A 168 -39.19 -2.56 1.04
C LEU A 168 -39.71 -3.30 -0.21
N ARG A 169 -38.93 -3.34 -1.30
CA ARG A 169 -39.31 -4.06 -2.53
C ARG A 169 -39.57 -5.56 -2.28
N LYS A 170 -38.78 -6.18 -1.41
CA LYS A 170 -38.95 -7.59 -1.03
C LYS A 170 -40.26 -7.81 -0.29
N GLU A 171 -40.57 -6.95 0.68
CA GLU A 171 -41.83 -7.01 1.43
C GLU A 171 -43.04 -6.68 0.55
N GLU A 172 -42.93 -5.68 -0.34
CA GLU A 172 -43.96 -5.37 -1.34
C GLU A 172 -44.24 -6.56 -2.25
N GLY A 173 -43.21 -7.21 -2.78
CA GLY A 173 -43.36 -8.42 -3.58
C GLY A 173 -44.05 -9.55 -2.82
N ARG A 174 -43.66 -9.78 -1.56
CA ARG A 174 -44.30 -10.78 -0.68
C ARG A 174 -45.78 -10.47 -0.44
N ARG A 175 -46.10 -9.21 -0.11
CA ARG A 175 -47.48 -8.77 0.13
C ARG A 175 -48.32 -8.86 -1.13
N ARG A 176 -47.76 -8.45 -2.28
CA ARG A 176 -48.42 -8.56 -3.58
C ARG A 176 -48.82 -10.01 -3.88
N LEU A 177 -47.89 -10.96 -3.71
CA LEU A 177 -48.18 -12.38 -3.93
C LEU A 177 -49.29 -12.90 -3.00
N ALA A 178 -49.27 -12.51 -1.73
CA ALA A 178 -50.31 -12.92 -0.78
C ALA A 178 -51.69 -12.33 -1.12
N ILE A 179 -51.73 -11.05 -1.51
CA ILE A 179 -52.96 -10.38 -1.96
C ILE A 179 -53.46 -11.01 -3.26
N GLU A 180 -52.57 -11.27 -4.21
CA GLU A 180 -52.89 -11.91 -5.49
C GLU A 180 -53.50 -13.29 -5.26
N GLU A 181 -52.88 -14.12 -4.41
CA GLU A 181 -53.43 -15.41 -3.99
C GLU A 181 -54.83 -15.28 -3.39
N GLN A 182 -55.04 -14.35 -2.46
CA GLN A 182 -56.35 -14.11 -1.86
C GLN A 182 -57.39 -13.71 -2.92
N VAL A 183 -57.07 -12.74 -3.79
CA VAL A 183 -57.98 -12.24 -4.83
C VAL A 183 -58.35 -13.34 -5.84
N PHE A 184 -57.38 -14.13 -6.29
CA PHE A 184 -57.64 -15.24 -7.22
C PHE A 184 -58.48 -16.33 -6.56
N GLN A 185 -58.22 -16.69 -5.30
CA GLN A 185 -59.04 -17.65 -4.56
C GLN A 185 -60.48 -17.14 -4.35
N GLU A 186 -60.67 -15.88 -3.97
CA GLU A 186 -61.99 -15.25 -3.82
C GLU A 186 -62.75 -15.20 -5.17
N ALA A 187 -62.04 -14.96 -6.28
CA ALA A 187 -62.59 -15.02 -7.63
C ALA A 187 -62.86 -16.45 -8.14
N GLY A 188 -62.56 -17.48 -7.32
CA GLY A 188 -62.82 -18.87 -7.62
C GLY A 188 -61.77 -19.53 -8.51
N TYR A 189 -60.51 -19.08 -8.49
CA TYR A 189 -59.37 -19.72 -9.14
C TYR A 189 -58.57 -20.58 -8.14
N VAL A 190 -57.86 -21.58 -8.66
CA VAL A 190 -56.93 -22.43 -7.90
C VAL A 190 -55.60 -22.51 -8.62
N LEU A 191 -54.49 -22.47 -7.88
CA LEU A 191 -53.15 -22.59 -8.43
C LEU A 191 -52.84 -24.07 -8.73
N ARG A 192 -52.55 -24.41 -10.00
CA ARG A 192 -52.08 -25.75 -10.42
C ARG A 192 -50.94 -25.60 -11.42
N ASP A 193 -49.88 -26.39 -11.22
CA ASP A 193 -48.68 -26.40 -12.08
C ASP A 193 -48.07 -25.00 -12.31
N GLY A 194 -48.20 -24.12 -11.32
CA GLY A 194 -47.72 -22.72 -11.41
C GLY A 194 -48.66 -21.74 -12.09
N GLU A 195 -49.87 -22.16 -12.49
CA GLU A 195 -50.86 -21.31 -13.17
C GLU A 195 -52.19 -21.23 -12.41
N TRP A 196 -52.78 -20.03 -12.34
CA TRP A 196 -54.13 -19.82 -11.79
C TRP A 196 -55.20 -20.30 -12.78
N ARG A 197 -56.04 -21.26 -12.38
CA ARG A 197 -57.10 -21.82 -13.23
C ARG A 197 -58.48 -21.72 -12.57
N PRO A 198 -59.56 -21.41 -13.31
CA PRO A 198 -60.92 -21.39 -12.76
C PRO A 198 -61.30 -22.74 -12.13
N SER A 199 -61.78 -22.71 -10.89
CA SER A 199 -62.17 -23.88 -10.11
C SER A 199 -63.23 -24.75 -10.80
N ARG A 200 -64.13 -24.17 -11.60
CA ARG A 200 -65.14 -24.92 -12.40
C ARG A 200 -64.54 -25.75 -13.53
N LEU A 201 -63.38 -25.38 -14.07
CA LEU A 201 -62.65 -26.17 -15.07
C LEU A 201 -61.74 -27.23 -14.44
N ALA A 202 -61.48 -27.15 -13.12
CA ALA A 202 -60.60 -28.09 -12.42
C ALA A 202 -61.20 -29.51 -12.20
N ARG A 203 -62.51 -29.71 -12.47
CA ARG A 203 -63.15 -31.04 -12.43
C ARG A 203 -63.05 -31.85 -13.74
N ILE A 204 -62.69 -31.24 -14.87
CA ILE A 204 -62.77 -31.91 -16.19
C ILE A 204 -61.44 -32.61 -16.58
N ALA A 205 -60.35 -32.37 -15.88
CA ALA A 205 -59.07 -33.06 -16.14
C ALA A 205 -58.96 -34.40 -15.39
N LYS A 206 -59.84 -35.36 -15.74
CA LYS A 206 -59.53 -36.79 -15.77
C LYS A 206 -60.45 -37.46 -16.78
N PRO A 207 -59.88 -38.11 -17.81
CA PRO A 207 -60.37 -39.42 -18.16
C PRO A 207 -59.21 -40.41 -18.26
N GLY A 208 -59.25 -41.45 -17.44
CA GLY A 208 -58.62 -42.70 -17.81
C GLY A 208 -59.54 -43.40 -18.82
N ALA A 209 -59.00 -43.76 -19.98
CA ALA A 209 -59.58 -44.77 -20.87
C ALA A 209 -58.51 -45.34 -21.81
N ARG A 210 -57.87 -46.44 -21.40
CA ARG A 210 -57.48 -47.50 -22.34
C ARG A 210 -58.02 -48.80 -21.79
N THR A 211 -59.15 -49.22 -22.34
CA THR A 211 -59.63 -50.60 -22.33
C THR A 211 -58.81 -51.39 -23.35
N GLU A 212 -58.12 -52.44 -22.87
CA GLU A 212 -57.77 -53.65 -23.64
C GLU A 212 -59.06 -54.40 -24.09
N PRO A 213 -59.09 -55.38 -25.03
CA PRO A 213 -58.06 -56.42 -25.28
C PRO A 213 -57.91 -57.02 -26.72
N GLY A 214 -56.87 -57.84 -26.91
CA GLY A 214 -56.97 -59.15 -27.60
C GLY A 214 -56.48 -59.28 -29.05
N GLY A 215 -55.42 -60.07 -29.27
CA GLY A 215 -55.06 -60.64 -30.57
C GLY A 215 -53.78 -61.49 -30.51
N GLN A 216 -53.92 -62.78 -30.23
CA GLN A 216 -52.87 -63.83 -30.26
C GLN A 216 -52.56 -64.31 -31.69
N GLY A 217 -51.36 -64.89 -31.85
CA GLY A 217 -51.03 -65.96 -32.82
C GLY A 217 -49.81 -65.62 -33.69
N HIS A 218 -48.60 -66.05 -33.33
CA HIS A 218 -47.94 -67.36 -33.54
C HIS A 218 -47.23 -67.49 -34.89
N ASP A 219 -45.94 -67.87 -34.76
CA ASP A 219 -44.96 -68.43 -35.72
C ASP A 219 -44.52 -67.63 -36.95
#